data_AF-A0A814NF08-F1
#
_entry.id   AF-A0A814NF08-F1
#
_cell.length_a   1.000
_cell.length_b   1.000
_cell.length_c   1.000
_cell.angle_alpha   90.00
_cell.angle_beta   90.00
_cell.angle_gamma   90.00
#
_symmetry.space_group_name_H-M   'P 1'
#
loop_
_entity.id
_entity.type
_entity.pdbx_description
1 polymer ?
#
loop_
_entity_poly.entity_id
_entity_poly.type
_entity_poly.pdbx_seq_one_letter_code
_entity_poly.pdbx_strand_id
1 'polypeptide(L)'
;MKPKLSKAFRQGLLKITSTTGAWIITGGMNTGVMKLVGEIIQLNHYRSKPVHIIGIATWGCVSGTDVLNVQGQTVQYTKSQTDVPGEASLDSKHTEFILVDDGSNHKFGAEIEFRASLERAISGEFFDPAPTFGRQHSGVAGSTSLRPEKFVSVPVVLLVIEGGPNTFKTVHEAVVKNKIPAVFFEGTGRCCNVFAKAYNKYRDLKDQTGSPEELNTNSDVIKKRKDEIKRLLREELKEELELLDSGKKTKKV
;
A
#
# COMPACT_ATOMS: atom_id res chain seq x y z
N MET A 1 -16.62 5.20 3.52
CA MET A 1 -16.61 5.02 2.03
C MET A 1 -18.01 4.85 1.44
N LYS A 2 -18.32 5.51 0.31
CA LYS A 2 -19.63 5.38 -0.40
C LYS A 2 -19.86 3.96 -0.96
N PRO A 3 -21.11 3.45 -1.02
CA PRO A 3 -21.40 2.07 -1.47
C PRO A 3 -20.83 1.73 -2.85
N LYS A 4 -20.93 2.63 -3.82
CA LYS A 4 -20.41 2.44 -5.18
C LYS A 4 -18.89 2.22 -5.21
N LEU A 5 -18.14 3.01 -4.44
CA LEU A 5 -16.67 2.88 -4.33
C LEU A 5 -16.28 1.59 -3.63
N SER A 6 -16.98 1.24 -2.54
CA SER A 6 -16.77 -0.03 -1.83
C SER A 6 -16.98 -1.23 -2.77
N LYS A 7 -18.06 -1.22 -3.56
CA LYS A 7 -18.32 -2.27 -4.56
C LYS A 7 -17.22 -2.37 -5.61
N ALA A 8 -16.79 -1.24 -6.17
CA ALA A 8 -15.73 -1.19 -7.18
C ALA A 8 -14.40 -1.72 -6.62
N PHE A 9 -13.99 -1.29 -5.42
CA PHE A 9 -12.79 -1.77 -4.76
C PHE A 9 -12.84 -3.28 -4.51
N ARG A 10 -13.95 -3.78 -3.95
CA ARG A 10 -14.17 -5.22 -3.73
C ARG A 10 -14.02 -6.02 -5.03
N GLN A 11 -14.73 -5.62 -6.07
CA GLN A 11 -14.69 -6.32 -7.36
C GLN A 11 -13.29 -6.30 -7.99
N GLY A 12 -12.59 -5.16 -7.95
CA GLY A 12 -11.23 -5.03 -8.46
C GLY A 12 -10.25 -5.93 -7.71
N LEU A 13 -10.27 -5.91 -6.37
CA LEU A 13 -9.35 -6.70 -5.56
C LEU A 13 -9.57 -8.21 -5.72
N LEU A 14 -10.83 -8.66 -5.76
CA LEU A 14 -11.18 -10.06 -6.03
C LEU A 14 -10.73 -10.47 -7.44
N LYS A 15 -10.84 -9.58 -8.42
CA LYS A 15 -10.40 -9.85 -9.79
C LYS A 15 -8.89 -10.01 -9.87
N ILE A 16 -8.11 -9.09 -9.31
CA ILE A 16 -6.64 -9.11 -9.29
C ILE A 16 -6.16 -10.45 -8.72
N THR A 17 -6.59 -10.77 -7.51
CA THR A 17 -6.21 -12.01 -6.82
C THR A 17 -6.60 -13.29 -7.56
N SER A 18 -7.71 -13.26 -8.31
CA SER A 18 -8.15 -14.41 -9.09
C SER A 18 -7.38 -14.59 -10.40
N THR A 19 -6.77 -13.54 -10.95
CA THR A 19 -6.19 -13.58 -12.30
C THR A 19 -4.67 -13.51 -12.35
N THR A 20 -4.02 -12.89 -11.36
CA THR A 20 -2.58 -12.60 -11.45
C THR A 20 -1.72 -13.45 -10.54
N GLY A 21 -2.29 -14.06 -9.49
CA GLY A 21 -1.50 -14.69 -8.42
C GLY A 21 -0.67 -13.69 -7.61
N ALA A 22 -1.02 -12.40 -7.67
CA ALA A 22 -0.28 -11.34 -6.97
C ALA A 22 -0.36 -11.49 -5.45
N TRP A 23 0.73 -11.14 -4.79
CA TRP A 23 0.76 -10.95 -3.34
C TRP A 23 0.11 -9.62 -2.96
N ILE A 24 -0.54 -9.60 -1.80
CA ILE A 24 -1.10 -8.38 -1.22
C ILE A 24 -0.28 -8.04 0.03
N ILE A 25 0.29 -6.84 0.07
CA ILE A 25 1.03 -6.33 1.23
C ILE A 25 0.19 -5.24 1.92
N THR A 26 -0.12 -5.41 3.20
CA THR A 26 -0.88 -4.45 4.02
C THR A 26 -0.19 -4.15 5.35
N GLY A 27 -0.80 -3.31 6.19
CA GLY A 27 -0.35 -3.07 7.57
C GLY A 27 -0.65 -4.21 8.57
N GLY A 28 -1.34 -5.28 8.16
CA GLY A 28 -1.58 -6.49 8.97
C GLY A 28 -2.57 -6.36 10.15
N MET A 29 -2.92 -5.15 10.58
CA MET A 29 -3.79 -4.96 11.74
C MET A 29 -5.28 -5.22 11.43
N ASN A 30 -6.05 -5.67 12.42
CA ASN A 30 -7.49 -5.90 12.36
C ASN A 30 -8.31 -4.62 12.53
N THR A 31 -7.92 -3.58 11.79
CA THR A 31 -8.61 -2.29 11.75
C THR A 31 -8.42 -1.62 10.39
N GLY A 32 -9.29 -0.67 10.06
CA GLY A 32 -9.21 0.12 8.84
C GLY A 32 -9.18 -0.70 7.55
N VAL A 33 -8.36 -0.26 6.59
CA VAL A 33 -8.26 -0.85 5.25
C VAL A 33 -7.74 -2.29 5.28
N MET A 34 -6.82 -2.59 6.20
CA MET A 34 -6.21 -3.92 6.32
C MET A 34 -7.25 -4.99 6.66
N LYS A 35 -8.15 -4.71 7.62
CA LYS A 35 -9.29 -5.58 7.94
C LYS A 35 -10.22 -5.76 6.74
N LEU A 36 -10.55 -4.68 6.04
CA LEU A 36 -11.40 -4.73 4.85
C LEU A 36 -10.79 -5.63 3.77
N VAL A 37 -9.48 -5.54 3.52
CA VAL A 37 -8.78 -6.43 2.58
C VAL A 37 -8.90 -7.88 3.01
N GLY A 38 -8.63 -8.20 4.28
CA GLY A 38 -8.75 -9.56 4.82
C GLY A 38 -10.16 -10.13 4.64
N GLU A 39 -11.19 -9.36 4.98
CA GLU A 39 -12.59 -9.75 4.78
C GLU A 39 -12.93 -10.00 3.31
N ILE A 40 -12.44 -9.17 2.39
CA ILE A 40 -12.70 -9.32 0.96
C ILE A 40 -12.10 -10.62 0.45
N ILE A 41 -10.83 -10.90 0.75
CA ILE A 41 -10.17 -12.09 0.24
C ILE A 41 -10.73 -13.37 0.87
N GLN A 42 -11.16 -13.33 2.12
CA GLN A 42 -11.78 -14.48 2.77
C GLN A 42 -13.10 -14.92 2.10
N LEU A 43 -13.85 -14.00 1.48
CA LEU A 43 -15.06 -14.35 0.71
C LEU A 43 -14.74 -15.17 -0.56
N ASN A 44 -13.48 -15.25 -0.95
CA ASN A 44 -12.98 -15.95 -2.14
C ASN A 44 -12.31 -17.30 -1.84
N HIS A 45 -12.44 -17.84 -0.61
CA HIS A 45 -11.71 -19.01 -0.11
C HIS A 45 -11.89 -20.31 -0.94
N TYR A 46 -12.90 -20.39 -1.81
CA TYR A 46 -13.20 -21.57 -2.63
C TYR A 46 -12.41 -21.66 -3.96
N ARG A 47 -11.34 -20.88 -4.15
CA ARG A 47 -10.52 -20.93 -5.37
C ARG A 47 -9.32 -21.85 -5.22
N SER A 48 -8.89 -22.42 -6.35
CA SER A 48 -7.82 -23.42 -6.43
C SER A 48 -6.41 -22.90 -6.13
N LYS A 49 -6.20 -21.57 -6.08
CA LYS A 49 -4.90 -20.96 -5.81
C LYS A 49 -4.98 -20.12 -4.52
N PRO A 50 -4.09 -20.38 -3.53
CA PRO A 50 -4.01 -19.56 -2.34
C PRO A 50 -3.57 -18.14 -2.71
N VAL A 51 -4.06 -17.16 -1.97
CA VAL A 51 -3.67 -15.74 -2.09
C VAL A 51 -2.80 -15.40 -0.90
N HIS A 52 -1.58 -14.94 -1.15
CA HIS A 52 -0.68 -14.48 -0.09
C HIS A 52 -1.04 -13.04 0.30
N ILE A 53 -1.41 -12.85 1.55
CA ILE A 53 -1.70 -11.56 2.18
C ILE A 53 -0.72 -11.37 3.34
N ILE A 54 0.29 -10.54 3.10
CA ILE A 54 1.40 -10.29 4.03
C ILE A 54 1.09 -9.01 4.82
N GLY A 55 1.02 -9.13 6.14
CA GLY A 55 0.82 -8.01 7.05
C GLY A 55 2.16 -7.51 7.59
N ILE A 56 2.57 -6.28 7.25
CA ILE A 56 3.76 -5.64 7.82
C ILE A 56 3.30 -4.65 8.90
N ALA A 57 3.60 -4.95 10.15
CA ALA A 57 3.08 -4.21 11.31
C ALA A 57 4.23 -3.70 12.21
N THR A 58 4.07 -2.52 12.81
CA THR A 58 4.96 -2.06 13.89
C THR A 58 4.71 -2.91 15.15
N TRP A 59 5.75 -3.54 15.69
CA TRP A 59 5.69 -4.43 16.85
C TRP A 59 5.06 -3.77 18.08
N GLY A 60 5.51 -2.57 18.46
CA GLY A 60 4.99 -1.83 19.61
C GLY A 60 3.55 -1.30 19.47
N CYS A 61 2.88 -1.59 18.34
CA CYS A 61 1.45 -1.31 18.13
C CYS A 61 0.61 -2.60 18.06
N VAL A 62 1.22 -3.79 18.18
CA VAL A 62 0.49 -5.05 18.19
C VAL A 62 0.02 -5.34 19.61
N SER A 63 -1.28 -5.58 19.79
CA SER A 63 -1.80 -6.03 21.08
C SER A 63 -1.64 -7.53 21.28
N GLY A 64 -1.46 -7.97 22.53
CA GLY A 64 -1.34 -9.38 22.89
C GLY A 64 -0.02 -10.03 22.44
N THR A 65 1.08 -9.27 22.45
CA THR A 65 2.41 -9.73 22.05
C THR A 65 3.07 -10.69 23.04
N ASP A 66 2.54 -10.80 24.27
CA ASP A 66 3.08 -11.67 25.32
C ASP A 66 3.24 -13.13 24.88
N VAL A 67 2.31 -13.61 24.04
CA VAL A 67 2.33 -14.98 23.51
C VAL A 67 3.20 -15.14 22.26
N LEU A 68 3.64 -14.05 21.64
CA LEU A 68 4.38 -14.06 20.37
C LEU A 68 5.90 -14.13 20.58
N ASN A 69 6.39 -13.82 21.78
CA ASN A 69 7.82 -13.85 22.09
C ASN A 69 8.31 -15.26 22.44
N VAL A 70 8.18 -16.19 21.48
CA VAL A 70 8.69 -17.56 21.59
C VAL A 70 9.40 -17.95 20.30
N GLN A 71 10.47 -18.74 20.42
CA GLN A 71 11.27 -19.17 19.28
C GLN A 71 10.90 -20.59 18.86
N GLY A 72 10.55 -20.76 17.58
CA GLY A 72 10.32 -22.08 16.97
C GLY A 72 9.07 -22.82 17.46
N GLN A 73 8.16 -22.14 18.15
CA GLN A 73 6.95 -22.74 18.72
C GLN A 73 5.68 -22.19 18.05
N THR A 74 4.67 -23.06 17.93
CA THR A 74 3.32 -22.65 17.53
C THR A 74 2.59 -22.09 18.73
N VAL A 75 2.02 -20.90 18.57
CA VAL A 75 1.25 -20.22 19.62
C VAL A 75 -0.14 -19.86 19.15
N GLN A 76 -1.09 -19.85 20.08
CA GLN A 76 -2.44 -19.39 19.82
C GLN A 76 -2.53 -17.89 20.09
N TYR A 77 -2.50 -17.10 19.02
CA TYR A 77 -2.78 -15.67 19.10
C TYR A 77 -4.28 -15.43 19.14
N THR A 78 -4.76 -14.72 20.16
CA THR A 78 -6.17 -14.33 20.28
C THR A 78 -6.28 -12.82 20.20
N LYS A 79 -7.25 -12.35 19.40
CA LYS A 79 -7.55 -10.92 19.30
C LYS A 79 -7.81 -10.35 20.70
N SER A 80 -7.17 -9.22 21.01
CA SER A 80 -7.46 -8.52 22.26
C SER A 80 -8.92 -8.08 22.29
N GLN A 81 -9.55 -8.23 23.46
CA GLN A 81 -10.88 -7.70 23.75
C GLN A 81 -10.80 -6.27 24.32
N THR A 82 -9.60 -5.81 24.68
CA THR A 82 -9.36 -4.46 25.19
C THR A 82 -8.89 -3.55 24.06
N ASP A 83 -9.53 -2.38 23.97
CA ASP A 83 -9.13 -1.32 23.05
C ASP A 83 -8.11 -0.42 23.78
N VAL A 84 -6.81 -0.69 23.58
CA VAL A 84 -5.73 0.17 24.08
C VAL A 84 -5.39 1.22 23.01
N PRO A 85 -5.42 2.53 23.33
CA PRO A 85 -5.03 3.55 22.37
C PRO A 85 -3.61 3.33 21.82
N GLY A 86 -3.46 3.37 20.50
CA GLY A 86 -2.17 3.15 19.85
C GLY A 86 -1.82 1.68 19.64
N GLU A 87 -2.69 0.75 20.03
CA GLU A 87 -2.57 -0.68 19.72
C GLU A 87 -3.70 -1.18 18.82
N ALA A 88 -3.43 -2.25 18.08
CA ALA A 88 -4.41 -3.04 17.37
C ALA A 88 -3.98 -4.51 17.32
N SER A 89 -4.94 -5.42 17.29
CA SER A 89 -4.63 -6.84 17.09
C SER A 89 -4.28 -7.14 15.64
N LEU A 90 -3.49 -8.18 15.40
CA LEU A 90 -3.26 -8.71 14.06
C LEU A 90 -4.56 -9.25 13.44
N ASP A 91 -4.70 -9.12 12.12
CA ASP A 91 -5.86 -9.60 11.38
C ASP A 91 -5.73 -11.06 10.97
N SER A 92 -6.59 -11.92 11.52
CA SER A 92 -6.49 -13.37 11.30
C SER A 92 -6.77 -13.86 9.87
N LYS A 93 -7.05 -12.97 8.91
CA LYS A 93 -7.25 -13.31 7.50
C LYS A 93 -5.97 -13.12 6.68
N HIS A 94 -4.90 -12.61 7.29
CA HIS A 94 -3.58 -12.58 6.67
C HIS A 94 -2.89 -13.94 6.78
N THR A 95 -2.10 -14.28 5.77
CA THR A 95 -1.38 -15.56 5.68
C THR A 95 -0.02 -15.48 6.35
N GLU A 96 0.66 -14.34 6.25
CA GLU A 96 1.98 -14.10 6.84
C GLU A 96 2.05 -12.73 7.50
N PHE A 97 2.97 -12.60 8.47
CA PHE A 97 3.24 -11.35 9.15
C PHE A 97 4.74 -11.05 9.22
N ILE A 98 5.09 -9.77 9.06
CA ILE A 98 6.40 -9.23 9.38
C ILE A 98 6.19 -8.16 10.45
N LEU A 99 6.76 -8.38 11.63
CA LEU A 99 6.65 -7.46 12.76
C LEU A 99 7.94 -6.66 12.86
N VAL A 100 7.84 -5.35 12.63
CA VAL A 100 8.98 -4.43 12.60
C VAL A 100 9.09 -3.75 13.96
N ASP A 101 10.21 -3.95 14.64
CA ASP A 101 10.48 -3.36 15.93
C ASP A 101 11.51 -2.23 15.83
N ASP A 102 11.19 -1.07 16.36
CA ASP A 102 12.08 0.09 16.52
C ASP A 102 12.26 0.49 18.00
N GLY A 103 11.77 -0.34 18.93
CA GLY A 103 11.80 -0.11 20.37
C GLY A 103 10.75 0.89 20.86
N SER A 104 9.92 1.47 19.98
CA SER A 104 8.85 2.38 20.37
C SER A 104 7.57 1.63 20.74
N ASN A 105 6.77 2.20 21.64
CA ASN A 105 5.45 1.68 22.01
C ASN A 105 4.36 2.66 21.58
N HIS A 106 3.23 2.13 21.09
CA HIS A 106 2.04 2.87 20.67
C HIS A 106 2.27 3.93 19.56
N LYS A 107 3.38 3.80 18.81
CA LYS A 107 3.73 4.71 17.72
C LYS A 107 3.72 3.97 16.39
N PHE A 108 2.71 4.25 15.58
CA PHE A 108 2.62 3.69 14.23
C PHE A 108 3.67 4.30 13.30
N GLY A 109 4.14 3.51 12.33
CA GLY A 109 4.92 3.98 11.19
C GLY A 109 6.38 3.55 11.19
N ALA A 110 6.83 2.76 12.17
CA ALA A 110 8.15 2.14 12.15
C ALA A 110 8.30 1.22 10.92
N GLU A 111 7.20 0.61 10.47
CA GLU A 111 7.21 -0.29 9.33
C GLU A 111 7.41 0.39 7.97
N ILE A 112 7.23 1.72 7.88
CA ILE A 112 7.12 2.42 6.58
C ILE A 112 8.41 2.32 5.75
N GLU A 113 9.56 2.53 6.38
CA GLU A 113 10.85 2.51 5.69
C GLU A 113 11.28 1.08 5.34
N PHE A 114 11.02 0.14 6.25
CA PHE A 114 11.22 -1.28 6.01
C PHE A 114 10.37 -1.75 4.82
N ARG A 115 9.07 -1.45 4.84
CA ARG A 115 8.13 -1.78 3.76
C ARG A 115 8.60 -1.22 2.43
N ALA A 116 8.99 0.04 2.38
CA ALA A 116 9.50 0.67 1.17
C ALA A 116 10.75 -0.02 0.63
N SER A 117 11.67 -0.42 1.52
CA SER A 117 12.88 -1.14 1.15
C SER A 117 12.58 -2.54 0.61
N LEU A 118 11.64 -3.26 1.25
CA LEU A 118 11.17 -4.57 0.81
C LEU A 118 10.49 -4.50 -0.56
N GLU A 119 9.55 -3.57 -0.75
CA GLU A 119 8.86 -3.37 -2.03
C GLU A 119 9.84 -3.02 -3.16
N ARG A 120 10.86 -2.20 -2.86
CA ARG A 120 11.94 -1.89 -3.81
C ARG A 120 12.77 -3.14 -4.16
N ALA A 121 13.17 -3.93 -3.16
CA ALA A 121 13.92 -5.15 -3.39
C ALA A 121 13.13 -6.12 -4.29
N ILE A 122 11.85 -6.36 -3.97
CA ILE A 122 10.95 -7.17 -4.79
C ILE A 122 10.87 -6.64 -6.22
N SER A 123 10.70 -5.32 -6.40
CA SER A 123 10.62 -4.72 -7.74
C SER A 123 11.91 -4.85 -8.56
N GLY A 124 13.06 -5.07 -7.91
CA GLY A 124 14.35 -5.31 -8.55
C GLY A 124 14.58 -6.77 -8.93
N GLU A 125 13.77 -7.70 -8.44
CA GLU A 125 13.84 -9.11 -8.80
C GLU A 125 13.28 -9.35 -10.21
N PHE A 126 13.91 -10.27 -10.93
CA PHE A 126 13.55 -10.63 -12.31
C PHE A 126 13.05 -12.06 -12.39
N PHE A 127 12.01 -12.31 -13.16
CA PHE A 127 11.45 -13.64 -13.37
C PHE A 127 11.14 -13.89 -14.86
N ASP A 128 11.14 -15.17 -15.26
CA ASP A 128 10.65 -15.59 -16.58
C ASP A 128 9.11 -15.70 -16.53
N PRO A 129 8.36 -14.86 -17.27
CA PRO A 129 6.90 -14.88 -17.24
C PRO A 129 6.30 -16.09 -17.98
N ALA A 130 7.10 -16.85 -18.72
CA ALA A 130 6.71 -18.08 -19.41
C ALA A 130 7.74 -19.19 -19.11
N PRO A 131 7.77 -19.72 -17.86
CA PRO A 131 8.53 -20.93 -17.61
C PRO A 131 7.99 -21.98 -18.57
N THR A 132 8.83 -22.44 -19.50
CA THR A 132 8.42 -23.37 -20.54
C THR A 132 8.09 -24.69 -19.85
N PHE A 133 6.83 -24.85 -19.45
CA PHE A 133 6.28 -26.06 -18.85
C PHE A 133 6.47 -27.19 -19.88
N GLY A 134 7.41 -28.10 -19.63
CA GLY A 134 7.47 -29.35 -20.38
C GLY A 134 8.84 -29.87 -20.84
N ARG A 135 9.98 -29.20 -20.61
CA ARG A 135 11.27 -29.88 -20.76
C ARG A 135 11.79 -30.33 -19.41
N GLN A 136 11.46 -31.57 -19.06
CA GLN A 136 12.28 -32.30 -18.10
C GLN A 136 13.72 -32.24 -18.59
N HIS A 137 14.60 -31.66 -17.76
CA HIS A 137 16.02 -31.67 -17.97
C HIS A 137 16.53 -33.11 -17.80
N SER A 138 16.44 -33.90 -18.86
CA SER A 138 17.38 -34.99 -19.08
C SER A 138 18.73 -34.34 -19.37
N GLY A 139 19.73 -34.69 -18.55
CA GLY A 139 20.99 -33.99 -18.48
C GLY A 139 21.76 -34.03 -19.80
N VAL A 140 21.97 -32.86 -20.40
CA VAL A 140 23.21 -32.49 -21.10
C VAL A 140 23.37 -30.99 -20.90
N ALA A 141 24.50 -30.57 -20.35
CA ALA A 141 24.91 -29.17 -20.26
C ALA A 141 25.18 -28.62 -21.67
N GLY A 142 24.11 -28.33 -22.41
CA GLY A 142 24.17 -27.67 -23.71
C GLY A 142 23.72 -26.22 -23.54
N SER A 143 24.71 -25.31 -23.55
CA SER A 143 24.60 -23.86 -23.75
C SER A 143 23.21 -23.36 -24.17
N THR A 144 22.31 -23.15 -23.21
CA THR A 144 21.14 -22.29 -23.43
C THR A 144 21.67 -20.88 -23.50
N SER A 145 21.78 -20.38 -24.72
CA SER A 145 21.94 -18.96 -25.01
C SER A 145 20.92 -18.20 -24.15
N LEU A 146 21.39 -17.59 -23.08
CA LEU A 146 20.63 -16.67 -22.23
C LEU A 146 20.05 -15.63 -23.19
N ARG A 147 18.74 -15.65 -23.43
CA ARG A 147 18.07 -14.54 -24.12
C ARG A 147 17.78 -13.51 -23.03
N PRO A 148 18.53 -12.39 -22.95
CA PRO A 148 18.32 -11.38 -21.90
C PRO A 148 16.92 -10.77 -21.99
N GLU A 149 16.31 -10.84 -23.17
CA GLU A 149 15.00 -10.31 -23.55
C GLU A 149 13.78 -10.91 -22.81
N LYS A 150 13.94 -12.01 -22.05
CA LYS A 150 12.80 -12.76 -21.49
C LYS A 150 12.49 -12.50 -20.03
N PHE A 151 13.43 -11.95 -19.27
CA PHE A 151 13.22 -11.73 -17.84
C PHE A 151 12.55 -10.37 -17.63
N VAL A 152 11.44 -10.37 -16.89
CA VAL A 152 10.74 -9.14 -16.51
C VAL A 152 10.86 -8.93 -15.01
N SER A 153 10.95 -7.66 -14.60
CA SER A 153 10.97 -7.32 -13.18
C SER A 153 9.59 -7.58 -12.56
N VAL A 154 9.55 -7.87 -11.25
CA VAL A 154 8.27 -8.02 -10.54
C VAL A 154 7.55 -6.67 -10.47
N PRO A 155 6.35 -6.51 -11.07
CA PRO A 155 5.63 -5.25 -11.02
C PRO A 155 5.04 -5.03 -9.62
N VAL A 156 5.30 -3.86 -9.04
CA VAL A 156 4.74 -3.42 -7.75
C VAL A 156 3.88 -2.19 -7.97
N VAL A 157 2.72 -2.13 -7.32
CA VAL A 157 1.79 -1.00 -7.37
C VAL A 157 1.25 -0.70 -5.97
N LEU A 158 1.21 0.59 -5.61
CA LEU A 158 0.61 1.04 -4.36
C LEU A 158 -0.88 1.38 -4.58
N LEU A 159 -1.77 0.77 -3.81
CA LEU A 159 -3.18 1.16 -3.75
C LEU A 159 -3.42 2.01 -2.49
N VAL A 160 -3.95 3.22 -2.67
CA VAL A 160 -4.24 4.14 -1.56
C VAL A 160 -5.75 4.32 -1.44
N ILE A 161 -6.26 4.04 -0.24
CA ILE A 161 -7.67 4.14 0.13
C ILE A 161 -7.74 4.86 1.46
N GLU A 162 -8.48 5.97 1.52
CA GLU A 162 -8.44 6.90 2.64
C GLU A 162 -7.01 7.33 3.01
N GLY A 163 -6.50 6.86 4.16
CA GLY A 163 -5.16 7.16 4.65
C GLY A 163 -5.13 8.15 5.81
N GLY A 164 -4.15 7.98 6.69
CA GLY A 164 -3.84 8.90 7.79
C GLY A 164 -2.55 9.69 7.53
N PRO A 165 -2.03 10.42 8.52
CA PRO A 165 -0.80 11.20 8.37
C PRO A 165 0.39 10.37 7.86
N ASN A 166 0.57 9.15 8.38
CA ASN A 166 1.62 8.24 7.95
C ASN A 166 1.49 7.79 6.48
N THR A 167 0.29 7.83 5.90
CA THR A 167 0.08 7.49 4.49
C THR A 167 0.80 8.46 3.55
N PHE A 168 0.97 9.74 3.91
CA PHE A 168 1.78 10.66 3.12
C PHE A 168 3.25 10.22 3.05
N LYS A 169 3.82 9.75 4.18
CA LYS A 169 5.18 9.19 4.22
C LYS A 169 5.26 7.94 3.35
N THR A 170 4.30 7.02 3.47
CA THR A 170 4.23 5.80 2.64
C THR A 170 4.19 6.12 1.14
N VAL A 171 3.33 7.06 0.73
CA VAL A 171 3.23 7.49 -0.68
C VAL A 171 4.54 8.14 -1.15
N HIS A 172 5.16 8.96 -0.31
CA HIS A 172 6.45 9.58 -0.63
C HIS A 172 7.56 8.53 -0.84
N GLU A 173 7.69 7.56 0.07
CA GLU A 173 8.66 6.47 -0.07
C GLU A 173 8.42 5.66 -1.36
N ALA A 174 7.17 5.25 -1.61
CA ALA A 174 6.83 4.45 -2.78
C ALA A 174 7.02 5.22 -4.11
N VAL A 175 6.36 6.36 -4.26
CA VAL A 175 6.27 7.08 -5.55
C VAL A 175 7.51 7.91 -5.83
N VAL A 176 7.96 8.69 -4.85
CA VAL A 176 9.02 9.69 -5.08
C VAL A 176 10.39 9.02 -5.07
N LYS A 177 10.67 8.21 -4.04
CA LYS A 177 11.97 7.56 -3.86
C LYS A 177 12.09 6.28 -4.69
N ASN A 178 11.09 5.41 -4.66
CA ASN A 178 11.19 4.07 -5.27
C ASN A 178 10.53 3.94 -6.65
N LYS A 179 9.91 5.00 -7.18
CA LYS A 179 9.24 5.03 -8.49
C LYS A 179 8.14 3.97 -8.67
N ILE A 180 7.55 3.53 -7.56
CA ILE A 180 6.40 2.62 -7.56
C ILE A 180 5.16 3.43 -7.93
N PRO A 181 4.41 3.05 -8.97
CA PRO A 181 3.17 3.74 -9.33
C PRO A 181 2.12 3.58 -8.22
N ALA A 182 1.33 4.63 -8.00
CA ALA A 182 0.25 4.63 -7.01
C ALA A 182 -1.11 4.91 -7.66
N VAL A 183 -2.14 4.18 -7.21
CA VAL A 183 -3.54 4.37 -7.58
C VAL A 183 -4.29 4.89 -6.37
N PHE A 184 -4.86 6.09 -6.49
CA PHE A 184 -5.63 6.75 -5.44
C PHE A 184 -7.13 6.57 -5.68
N PHE A 185 -7.85 6.10 -4.67
CA PHE A 185 -9.31 6.00 -4.72
C PHE A 185 -9.94 7.33 -4.28
N GLU A 186 -10.09 8.25 -5.23
CA GLU A 186 -10.75 9.54 -4.99
C GLU A 186 -12.16 9.37 -4.38
N GLY A 187 -12.49 10.24 -3.43
CA GLY A 187 -13.78 10.22 -2.75
C GLY A 187 -13.87 9.19 -1.61
N THR A 188 -12.75 8.51 -1.30
CA THR A 188 -12.66 7.68 -0.09
C THR A 188 -12.46 8.53 1.16
N GLY A 189 -11.83 9.71 1.06
CA GLY A 189 -11.62 10.64 2.18
C GLY A 189 -10.15 10.81 2.55
N ARG A 190 -9.87 11.73 3.48
CA ARG A 190 -8.55 11.90 4.11
C ARG A 190 -7.42 12.07 3.08
N CYS A 191 -6.24 11.50 3.36
CA CYS A 191 -5.04 11.58 2.51
C CYS A 191 -5.31 11.39 1.00
N CYS A 192 -6.16 10.43 0.62
CA CYS A 192 -6.58 10.21 -0.77
C CYS A 192 -7.22 11.44 -1.43
N ASN A 193 -8.08 12.17 -0.72
CA ASN A 193 -8.75 13.34 -1.27
C ASN A 193 -7.78 14.52 -1.44
N VAL A 194 -6.84 14.70 -0.51
CA VAL A 194 -5.77 15.70 -0.65
C VAL A 194 -4.98 15.44 -1.93
N PHE A 195 -4.54 14.20 -2.16
CA PHE A 195 -3.84 13.84 -3.39
C PHE A 195 -4.68 14.03 -4.65
N ALA A 196 -5.95 13.59 -4.64
CA ALA A 196 -6.84 13.72 -5.78
C ALA A 196 -7.09 15.20 -6.17
N LYS A 197 -7.37 16.06 -5.19
CA LYS A 197 -7.58 17.49 -5.43
C LYS A 197 -6.31 18.17 -5.92
N ALA A 198 -5.16 17.86 -5.33
CA ALA A 198 -3.87 18.37 -5.78
C ALA A 198 -3.58 17.99 -7.24
N TYR A 199 -3.85 16.73 -7.60
CA TYR A 199 -3.69 16.23 -8.96
C TYR A 199 -4.63 16.94 -9.94
N ASN A 200 -5.92 17.06 -9.59
CA ASN A 200 -6.90 17.76 -10.43
C ASN A 200 -6.50 19.22 -10.65
N LYS A 201 -6.08 19.92 -9.59
CA LYS A 201 -5.64 21.33 -9.72
C LYS A 201 -4.37 21.46 -10.54
N TYR A 202 -3.40 20.55 -10.38
CA TYR A 202 -2.22 20.50 -11.23
C TYR A 202 -2.59 20.28 -12.70
N ARG A 203 -3.51 19.35 -12.97
CA ARG A 203 -4.02 19.07 -14.33
C ARG A 203 -4.70 20.30 -14.93
N ASP A 204 -5.61 20.93 -14.19
CA ASP A 204 -6.34 22.10 -14.68
C ASP A 204 -5.38 23.28 -14.99
N LEU A 205 -4.35 23.47 -14.17
CA LEU A 205 -3.28 24.44 -14.43
C LEU A 205 -2.46 24.10 -15.67
N LYS A 206 -2.21 22.80 -15.93
CA LYS A 206 -1.50 22.34 -17.12
C LYS A 206 -2.32 22.62 -18.38
N ASP A 207 -3.60 22.26 -18.36
CA ASP A 207 -4.52 22.38 -19.50
C ASP A 207 -4.75 23.84 -19.93
N GLN A 208 -4.70 24.79 -18.98
CA GLN A 208 -4.81 26.22 -19.27
C GLN A 208 -3.60 26.82 -19.99
N THR A 209 -2.46 26.10 -20.10
CA THR A 209 -1.16 26.74 -20.36
C THR A 209 -0.42 26.27 -21.60
N GLY A 210 -1.06 25.51 -22.50
CA GLY A 210 -0.39 25.05 -23.72
C GLY A 210 0.75 24.06 -23.44
N SER A 211 1.46 23.61 -24.48
CA SER A 211 2.29 22.39 -24.45
C SER A 211 3.43 22.39 -23.40
N PRO A 212 3.94 21.20 -23.00
CA PRO A 212 5.07 21.04 -22.06
C PRO A 212 6.36 21.81 -22.40
N GLU A 213 6.52 22.30 -23.63
CA GLU A 213 7.76 22.93 -24.10
C GLU A 213 7.88 24.42 -23.72
N GLU A 214 6.76 25.15 -23.59
CA GLU A 214 6.76 26.53 -23.06
C GLU A 214 6.87 26.57 -21.52
N LEU A 215 6.58 25.44 -20.86
CA LEU A 215 6.58 25.27 -19.42
C LEU A 215 7.98 25.14 -18.81
N ASN A 216 9.02 24.87 -19.61
CA ASN A 216 10.37 24.56 -19.14
C ASN A 216 11.37 25.73 -19.19
N THR A 217 10.97 26.89 -19.72
CA THR A 217 11.88 28.01 -19.99
C THR A 217 11.78 29.18 -19.01
N ASN A 218 10.68 29.31 -18.25
CA ASN A 218 10.50 30.41 -17.30
C ASN A 218 10.44 29.93 -15.84
N SER A 219 11.63 29.84 -15.23
CA SER A 219 11.88 29.45 -13.82
C SER A 219 10.91 30.10 -12.82
N ASP A 220 10.61 31.39 -13.00
CA ASP A 220 9.81 32.17 -12.03
C ASP A 220 8.33 31.80 -12.09
N VAL A 221 7.81 31.46 -13.26
CA VAL A 221 6.43 30.97 -13.44
C VAL A 221 6.27 29.59 -12.81
N ILE A 222 7.25 28.70 -12.99
CA ILE A 222 7.26 27.36 -12.37
C ILE A 222 7.31 27.49 -10.85
N LYS A 223 8.19 28.36 -10.33
CA LYS A 223 8.36 28.57 -8.89
C LYS A 223 7.09 29.13 -8.26
N LYS A 224 6.51 30.19 -8.84
CA LYS A 224 5.26 30.79 -8.36
C LYS A 224 4.10 29.79 -8.32
N ARG A 225 3.97 28.94 -9.33
CA ARG A 225 2.96 27.87 -9.37
C ARG A 225 3.22 26.76 -8.36
N LYS A 226 4.48 26.33 -8.20
CA LYS A 226 4.85 25.36 -7.14
C LYS A 226 4.50 25.90 -5.76
N ASP A 227 4.76 27.17 -5.50
CA ASP A 227 4.45 27.82 -4.23
C ASP A 227 2.94 27.94 -4.02
N GLU A 228 2.17 28.24 -5.07
CA GLU A 228 0.70 28.26 -5.01
C GLU A 228 0.13 26.87 -4.70
N ILE A 229 0.54 25.84 -5.44
CA ILE A 229 0.13 24.44 -5.21
C ILE A 229 0.50 24.02 -3.79
N LYS A 230 1.71 24.37 -3.33
CA LYS A 230 2.19 24.07 -1.98
C LYS A 230 1.36 24.79 -0.89
N ARG A 231 0.95 26.04 -1.12
CA ARG A 231 0.08 26.78 -0.19
C ARG A 231 -1.28 26.11 -0.07
N LEU A 232 -1.89 25.78 -1.21
CA LEU A 232 -3.21 25.13 -1.25
C LEU A 232 -3.21 23.75 -0.61
N LEU A 233 -2.19 22.95 -0.92
CA LEU A 233 -1.96 21.66 -0.27
C LEU A 233 -1.82 21.80 1.24
N ARG A 234 -1.17 22.87 1.73
CA ARG A 234 -1.02 23.12 3.17
C ARG A 234 -2.34 23.54 3.82
N GLU A 235 -3.11 24.42 3.19
CA GLU A 235 -4.42 24.84 3.70
C GLU A 235 -5.37 23.65 3.78
N GLU A 236 -5.38 22.81 2.75
CA GLU A 236 -6.26 21.66 2.67
C GLU A 236 -5.82 20.51 3.59
N LEU A 237 -4.51 20.29 3.72
CA LEU A 237 -3.98 19.37 4.73
C LEU A 237 -4.33 19.84 6.15
N LYS A 238 -4.33 21.16 6.41
CA LYS A 238 -4.80 21.71 7.69
C LYS A 238 -6.29 21.46 7.90
N GLU A 239 -7.14 21.75 6.92
CA GLU A 239 -8.59 21.47 7.02
C GLU A 239 -8.85 19.98 7.29
N GLU A 240 -8.15 19.07 6.60
CA GLU A 240 -8.30 17.64 6.86
C GLU A 240 -7.72 17.19 8.20
N LEU A 241 -6.61 17.77 8.66
CA LEU A 241 -6.06 17.51 9.99
C LEU A 241 -6.99 18.03 11.10
N GLU A 242 -7.60 19.20 10.93
CA GLU A 242 -8.60 19.76 11.84
C GLU A 242 -9.89 18.92 11.85
N LEU A 243 -10.28 18.34 10.71
CA LEU A 243 -11.37 17.36 10.63
C LEU A 243 -11.02 16.03 11.32
N LEU A 244 -9.73 15.66 11.39
CA LEU A 244 -9.24 14.50 12.14
C LEU A 244 -9.24 14.77 13.65
N ASP A 245 -8.80 15.95 14.09
CA ASP A 245 -8.74 16.35 15.50
C ASP A 245 -10.12 16.66 16.10
N SER A 246 -11.08 17.10 15.29
CA SER A 246 -12.46 17.44 15.74
C SER A 246 -13.35 16.22 16.04
N GLY A 247 -12.81 14.99 16.01
CA GLY A 247 -13.46 13.84 16.64
C GLY A 247 -14.86 13.50 16.12
N LYS A 248 -15.22 13.86 14.88
CA LYS A 248 -16.42 13.32 14.24
C LYS A 248 -16.19 11.83 14.00
N LYS A 249 -16.61 11.02 14.99
CA LYS A 249 -16.85 9.58 14.93
C LYS A 249 -17.64 9.28 13.66
N THR A 250 -16.95 9.14 12.54
CA THR A 250 -17.53 8.53 11.35
C THR A 250 -17.65 7.06 11.69
N LYS A 251 -18.90 6.61 11.75
CA LYS A 251 -19.31 5.26 12.12
C LYS A 251 -18.37 4.22 11.52
N LYS A 252 -17.95 3.29 12.38
CA LYS A 252 -17.30 2.01 12.06
C LYS A 252 -17.75 1.51 10.68
N VAL A 253 -16.79 1.34 9.78
CA VAL A 253 -16.87 0.36 8.69
C VAL A 253 -16.28 -0.94 9.22
#